data_AF-A0A1G3A078-F1
#
_entry.id   AF-A0A1G3A078-F1
#
_cell.length_a   1.000
_cell.length_b   1.000
_cell.length_c   1.000
_cell.angle_alpha   90.00
_cell.angle_beta   90.00
_cell.angle_gamma   90.00
#
_symmetry.space_group_name_H-M   'P 1'
#
loop_
_entity.id
_entity.type
_entity.pdbx_description
1 polymer ?
#
loop_
_entity_poly.entity_id
_entity_poly.type
_entity_poly.pdbx_seq_one_letter_code
_entity_poly.pdbx_strand_id
1 'polypeptide(L)'
;MEQEKKPGDQFDVRQVLNQSTSKSTLKELAQKGIHTVKVIDESAINALIKEAVDRIIATRTNILTEQERKKIYDATRRELQILLEEHRQIKERSDLAERDKSSLIREVENVQRQLHLTRKMSAEEAKLRFEEGIESQKPLIREMRQRIEILERTAQEGSKQEADGEFAQRVLQELAKMNSAIQSNMEEKFQFIGEKVSKHLDQEQERNVAQQQGADLRRRLEEMGQKDDRIAGRIESLFQRMSDTLARKIQGISLRAMASGDNAYDYRLSDATLDALLKEELDSNLQAIEAEEVEAAKVGESLDKLRALRKSTGKTQQGK
;
A
#
# COMPACT_ATOMS: atom_id res chain seq x y z
N MET A 1 -60.50 -7.99 -18.03
CA MET A 1 -59.52 -7.76 -16.96
C MET A 1 -58.55 -6.71 -17.48
N GLU A 2 -58.87 -5.44 -17.26
CA GLU A 2 -58.00 -4.32 -17.57
C GLU A 2 -56.97 -4.18 -16.45
N GLN A 3 -55.69 -4.25 -16.81
CA GLN A 3 -54.61 -3.96 -15.87
C GLN A 3 -54.27 -2.47 -15.95
N GLU A 4 -54.52 -1.77 -14.85
CA GLU A 4 -54.07 -0.40 -14.60
C GLU A 4 -52.54 -0.32 -14.69
N LYS A 5 -52.03 0.56 -15.57
CA LYS A 5 -50.61 0.92 -15.60
C LYS A 5 -50.31 1.99 -14.55
N LYS A 6 -49.43 1.67 -13.60
CA LYS A 6 -48.89 2.60 -12.61
C LYS A 6 -48.09 3.73 -13.28
N PRO A 7 -48.17 4.98 -12.78
CA PRO A 7 -47.36 6.08 -13.28
C PRO A 7 -45.99 6.03 -12.58
N GLY A 8 -44.93 5.67 -13.30
CA GLY A 8 -43.58 5.63 -12.73
C GLY A 8 -42.52 4.86 -13.52
N ASP A 9 -42.89 4.11 -14.55
CA ASP A 9 -41.89 3.45 -15.40
C ASP A 9 -41.14 4.49 -16.23
N GLN A 10 -39.91 4.81 -15.79
CA GLN A 10 -38.92 5.48 -16.62
C GLN A 10 -38.73 4.63 -17.88
N PHE A 11 -39.00 5.23 -19.03
CA PHE A 11 -38.80 4.61 -20.34
C PHE A 11 -37.31 4.33 -20.54
N ASP A 12 -36.88 3.11 -20.25
CA ASP A 12 -35.49 2.68 -20.42
C ASP A 12 -35.24 2.36 -21.91
N VAL A 13 -34.71 3.36 -22.62
CA VAL A 13 -34.37 3.28 -24.04
C VAL A 13 -33.42 2.12 -24.32
N ARG A 14 -32.52 1.77 -23.39
CA ARG A 14 -31.59 0.65 -23.55
C ARG A 14 -32.31 -0.69 -23.49
N GLN A 15 -33.29 -0.83 -22.61
CA GLN A 15 -34.07 -2.05 -22.49
C GLN A 15 -34.96 -2.27 -23.72
N VAL A 16 -35.59 -1.21 -24.24
CA VAL A 16 -36.37 -1.26 -25.49
C VAL A 16 -35.47 -1.57 -26.68
N LEU A 17 -34.29 -0.95 -26.80
CA LEU A 17 -33.36 -1.28 -27.87
C LEU A 17 -32.88 -2.73 -27.77
N ASN A 18 -32.52 -3.22 -26.58
CA ASN A 18 -32.03 -4.59 -26.39
C ASN A 18 -33.12 -5.65 -26.60
N GLN A 19 -34.38 -5.35 -26.25
CA GLN A 19 -35.52 -6.23 -26.55
C GLN A 19 -35.88 -6.20 -28.04
N SER A 20 -35.63 -5.07 -28.72
CA SER A 20 -35.94 -4.90 -30.15
C SER A 20 -34.79 -5.30 -31.08
N THR A 21 -33.58 -5.54 -30.56
CA THR A 21 -32.39 -5.87 -31.36
C THR A 21 -31.80 -7.22 -30.95
N SER A 22 -32.08 -8.24 -31.77
CA SER A 22 -31.38 -9.52 -31.69
C SER A 22 -30.04 -9.40 -32.42
N LYS A 23 -28.93 -9.51 -31.68
CA LYS A 23 -27.59 -9.65 -32.28
C LYS A 23 -27.50 -11.04 -32.92
N SER A 24 -27.84 -11.13 -34.20
CA SER A 24 -27.66 -12.35 -35.00
C SER A 24 -26.44 -12.19 -35.90
N THR A 25 -25.59 -13.21 -35.96
CA THR A 25 -24.43 -13.20 -36.85
C THR A 25 -24.84 -13.48 -38.29
N LEU A 26 -24.06 -13.01 -39.28
CA LEU A 26 -24.34 -13.23 -40.71
C LEU A 26 -24.52 -14.71 -41.07
N LYS A 27 -23.81 -15.61 -40.37
CA LYS A 27 -23.94 -17.07 -40.54
C LYS A 27 -25.29 -17.60 -40.06
N GLU A 28 -25.80 -17.09 -38.95
CA GLU A 28 -27.11 -17.47 -38.40
C GLU A 28 -28.27 -16.90 -39.21
N LEU A 29 -28.12 -15.69 -39.77
CA LEU A 29 -29.10 -15.07 -40.68
C LEU A 29 -29.17 -15.83 -42.01
N ALA A 30 -28.03 -16.27 -42.54
CA ALA A 30 -27.96 -17.10 -43.74
C ALA A 30 -28.60 -18.49 -43.53
N GLN A 31 -28.39 -19.13 -42.38
CA GLN A 31 -29.05 -20.39 -42.01
C GLN A 31 -30.58 -20.24 -41.87
N LYS A 32 -31.07 -19.06 -41.50
CA LYS A 32 -32.50 -18.72 -41.44
C LYS A 32 -33.08 -18.30 -42.80
N GLY A 33 -32.31 -18.41 -43.89
CA GLY A 33 -32.77 -18.08 -45.25
C GLY A 33 -32.79 -16.58 -45.59
N ILE A 34 -32.17 -15.73 -44.77
CA ILE A 34 -32.09 -14.28 -45.01
C ILE A 34 -30.77 -13.99 -45.71
N HIS A 35 -30.82 -13.84 -47.04
CA HIS A 35 -29.63 -13.63 -47.87
C HIS A 35 -29.25 -12.16 -48.10
N THR A 36 -30.19 -11.24 -47.88
CA THR A 36 -29.97 -9.79 -48.00
C THR A 36 -30.16 -9.11 -46.66
N VAL A 37 -29.07 -8.60 -46.08
CA VAL A 37 -29.10 -7.83 -44.83
C VAL A 37 -28.81 -6.37 -45.19
N LYS A 38 -29.74 -5.47 -44.88
CA LYS A 38 -29.52 -4.03 -45.06
C LYS A 38 -28.67 -3.53 -43.90
N VAL A 39 -27.39 -3.30 -44.16
CA VAL A 39 -26.48 -2.68 -43.19
C VAL A 39 -26.86 -1.20 -43.13
N ILE A 40 -27.33 -0.75 -41.98
CA ILE A 40 -27.61 0.66 -41.75
C ILE A 40 -26.31 1.27 -41.24
N ASP A 41 -25.79 2.25 -41.97
CA ASP A 41 -24.61 2.98 -41.56
C ASP A 41 -24.85 3.68 -40.21
N GLU A 42 -23.79 3.83 -39.42
CA GLU A 42 -23.83 4.47 -38.11
C GLU A 42 -24.42 5.90 -38.20
N SER A 43 -24.21 6.60 -39.31
CA SER A 43 -24.82 7.89 -39.60
C SER A 43 -26.35 7.84 -39.73
N ALA A 44 -26.89 6.78 -40.35
CA ALA A 44 -28.32 6.58 -40.50
C ALA A 44 -28.98 6.10 -39.20
N ILE A 45 -28.26 5.33 -38.37
CA ILE A 45 -28.71 5.01 -36.99
C ILE A 45 -28.79 6.29 -36.16
N ASN A 46 -27.75 7.14 -36.21
CA ASN A 46 -27.76 8.43 -35.50
C ASN A 46 -28.87 9.36 -35.99
N ALA A 47 -29.19 9.35 -37.28
CA ALA A 47 -30.32 10.10 -37.83
C ALA A 47 -31.68 9.60 -37.31
N LEU A 48 -31.89 8.29 -37.25
CA LEU A 48 -33.10 7.68 -36.70
C LEU A 48 -33.26 7.94 -35.20
N ILE A 49 -32.15 7.89 -34.44
CA ILE A 49 -32.14 8.25 -33.01
C ILE A 49 -32.52 9.71 -32.85
N LYS A 50 -31.94 10.61 -33.65
CA LYS A 50 -32.25 12.04 -33.60
C LYS A 50 -33.73 12.31 -33.90
N GLU A 51 -34.28 11.67 -34.94
CA GLU A 51 -35.69 11.80 -35.29
C GLU A 51 -36.63 11.23 -34.22
N ALA A 52 -36.27 10.10 -33.61
CA ALA A 52 -37.03 9.51 -32.51
C ALA A 52 -37.00 10.38 -31.25
N VAL A 53 -35.83 10.94 -30.89
CA VAL A 53 -35.68 11.89 -29.79
C VAL A 53 -36.46 13.17 -30.07
N ASP A 54 -36.40 13.72 -31.28
CA ASP A 54 -37.17 14.90 -31.68
C ASP A 54 -38.68 14.64 -31.64
N ARG A 55 -39.15 13.44 -32.03
CA ARG A 55 -40.57 13.06 -31.88
C ARG A 55 -40.99 12.93 -30.42
N ILE A 56 -40.17 12.30 -29.56
CA ILE A 56 -40.46 12.14 -28.12
C ILE A 56 -40.42 13.48 -27.40
N ILE A 57 -39.47 14.34 -27.74
CA ILE A 57 -39.42 15.72 -27.27
C ILE A 57 -40.68 16.42 -27.76
N ALA A 58 -41.01 16.40 -29.05
CA ALA A 58 -42.25 17.03 -29.54
C ALA A 58 -43.53 16.51 -28.85
N THR A 59 -43.63 15.21 -28.56
CA THR A 59 -44.79 14.65 -27.83
C THR A 59 -44.78 14.97 -26.33
N ARG A 60 -43.63 14.97 -25.65
CA ARG A 60 -43.50 15.37 -24.23
C ARG A 60 -43.54 16.88 -24.03
N THR A 61 -43.20 17.65 -25.06
CA THR A 61 -42.97 19.09 -24.99
C THR A 61 -43.92 19.88 -25.88
N ASN A 62 -45.18 19.43 -26.08
CA ASN A 62 -46.24 20.26 -26.66
C ASN A 62 -46.51 21.58 -25.88
N ILE A 63 -45.76 21.81 -24.80
CA ILE A 63 -45.79 23.00 -23.92
C ILE A 63 -44.51 23.85 -24.06
N LEU A 64 -43.42 23.34 -24.66
CA LEU A 64 -42.14 24.06 -24.74
C LEU A 64 -41.87 24.66 -26.13
N THR A 65 -41.51 25.93 -26.12
CA THR A 65 -41.13 26.73 -27.29
C THR A 65 -39.84 26.19 -27.94
N GLU A 66 -39.61 26.48 -29.23
CA GLU A 66 -38.36 26.11 -29.92
C GLU A 66 -37.11 26.64 -29.22
N GLN A 67 -37.22 27.79 -28.54
CA GLN A 67 -36.12 28.38 -27.78
C GLN A 67 -35.75 27.53 -26.56
N GLU A 68 -36.73 26.97 -25.84
CA GLU A 68 -36.48 26.10 -24.69
C GLU A 68 -35.90 24.76 -25.12
N ARG A 69 -36.35 24.23 -26.27
CA ARG A 69 -35.75 23.03 -26.87
C ARG A 69 -34.27 23.25 -27.21
N LYS A 70 -33.92 24.37 -27.85
CA LYS A 70 -32.51 24.71 -28.10
C LYS A 70 -31.70 24.84 -26.81
N LYS A 71 -32.24 25.48 -25.77
CA LYS A 71 -31.56 25.58 -24.47
C LYS A 71 -31.30 24.22 -23.83
N ILE A 72 -32.25 23.29 -23.89
CA ILE A 72 -32.09 21.92 -23.37
C ILE A 72 -31.02 21.17 -24.18
N TYR A 73 -31.01 21.30 -25.50
CA TYR A 73 -29.98 20.70 -26.35
C TYR A 73 -28.58 21.26 -26.05
N ASP A 74 -28.44 22.57 -25.85
CA ASP A 74 -27.15 23.16 -25.50
C ASP A 74 -26.70 22.75 -24.10
N ALA A 75 -27.63 22.66 -23.13
CA ALA A 75 -27.33 22.20 -21.77
C ALA A 75 -26.88 20.73 -21.76
N THR A 76 -27.63 19.84 -22.42
CA THR A 76 -27.27 18.41 -22.53
C THR A 76 -25.95 18.19 -23.26
N ARG A 77 -25.64 19.01 -24.28
CA ARG A 77 -24.34 18.95 -24.96
C ARG A 77 -23.19 19.37 -24.04
N ARG A 78 -23.38 20.39 -23.19
CA ARG A 78 -22.37 20.79 -22.20
C ARG A 78 -22.18 19.71 -21.14
N GLU A 79 -23.27 19.14 -20.61
CA GLU A 79 -23.19 18.03 -19.65
C GLU A 79 -22.47 16.82 -20.25
N LEU A 80 -22.77 16.47 -21.51
CA LEU A 80 -22.07 15.40 -22.20
C LEU A 80 -20.58 15.70 -22.35
N GLN A 81 -20.20 16.94 -22.67
CA GLN A 81 -18.79 17.35 -22.73
C GLN A 81 -18.10 17.23 -21.37
N ILE A 82 -18.77 17.63 -20.29
CA ILE A 82 -18.25 17.50 -18.92
C ILE A 82 -18.03 16.01 -18.60
N LEU A 83 -19.03 15.17 -18.84
CA LEU A 83 -18.93 13.72 -18.61
C LEU A 83 -17.82 13.06 -19.43
N LEU A 84 -17.61 13.48 -20.67
CA LEU A 84 -16.52 12.97 -21.51
C LEU A 84 -15.15 13.38 -20.96
N GLU A 85 -15.01 14.63 -20.49
CA GLU A 85 -13.76 15.09 -19.89
C GLU A 85 -13.49 14.41 -18.54
N GLU A 86 -14.49 14.26 -17.69
CA GLU A 86 -14.41 13.49 -16.44
C GLU A 86 -14.00 12.04 -16.72
N HIS A 87 -14.62 11.39 -17.71
CA HIS A 87 -14.25 10.04 -18.10
C HIS A 87 -12.81 9.98 -18.62
N ARG A 88 -12.34 11.00 -19.36
CA ARG A 88 -10.95 11.08 -19.81
C ARG A 88 -10.00 11.19 -18.63
N GLN A 89 -10.28 12.06 -17.66
CA GLN A 89 -9.47 12.23 -16.46
C GLN A 89 -9.43 10.96 -15.61
N ILE A 90 -10.57 10.28 -15.44
CA ILE A 90 -10.63 8.99 -14.72
C ILE A 90 -9.78 7.95 -15.44
N LYS A 91 -9.86 7.88 -16.77
CA LYS A 91 -9.05 6.96 -17.57
C LYS A 91 -7.55 7.26 -17.42
N GLU A 92 -7.14 8.53 -17.50
CA GLU A 92 -5.74 8.93 -17.31
C GLU A 92 -5.22 8.57 -15.90
N ARG A 93 -6.05 8.75 -14.87
CA ARG A 93 -5.73 8.33 -13.49
C ARG A 93 -5.61 6.81 -13.37
N SER A 94 -6.51 6.06 -14.00
CA SER A 94 -6.45 4.59 -14.03
C SER A 94 -5.18 4.10 -14.71
N ASP A 95 -4.84 4.67 -15.86
CA ASP A 95 -3.63 4.32 -16.62
C ASP A 95 -2.36 4.64 -15.82
N LEU A 96 -2.34 5.75 -15.07
CA LEU A 96 -1.24 6.09 -14.17
C LEU A 96 -1.12 5.07 -13.02
N ALA A 97 -2.24 4.73 -12.36
CA ALA A 97 -2.27 3.75 -11.28
C ALA A 97 -1.82 2.36 -11.76
N GLU A 98 -2.17 1.95 -12.98
CA GLU A 98 -1.70 0.70 -13.57
C GLU A 98 -0.19 0.71 -13.82
N ARG A 99 0.37 1.83 -14.29
CA ARG A 99 1.82 1.99 -14.45
C ARG A 99 2.54 1.89 -13.12
N ASP A 100 2.05 2.59 -12.10
CA ASP A 100 2.65 2.57 -10.76
C ASP A 100 2.60 1.15 -10.17
N LYS A 101 1.45 0.48 -10.28
CA LYS A 101 1.31 -0.93 -9.87
C LYS A 101 2.31 -1.83 -10.60
N SER A 102 2.50 -1.63 -11.91
CA SER A 102 3.46 -2.42 -12.69
C SER A 102 4.91 -2.16 -12.27
N SER A 103 5.26 -0.91 -11.92
CA SER A 103 6.58 -0.57 -11.38
C SER A 103 6.81 -1.23 -10.02
N LEU A 104 5.80 -1.16 -9.14
CA LEU A 104 5.86 -1.75 -7.80
C LEU A 104 6.02 -3.27 -7.85
N ILE A 105 5.34 -3.95 -8.78
CA ILE A 105 5.52 -5.40 -9.01
C ILE A 105 6.97 -5.71 -9.38
N ARG A 106 7.59 -4.94 -10.27
CA ARG A 106 9.00 -5.14 -10.67
C ARG A 106 9.95 -4.93 -9.50
N GLU A 107 9.69 -3.95 -8.64
CA GLU A 107 10.48 -3.73 -7.42
C GLU A 107 10.34 -4.89 -6.44
N VAL A 108 9.13 -5.39 -6.21
CA VAL A 108 8.88 -6.56 -5.36
C VAL A 108 9.61 -7.79 -5.91
N GLU A 109 9.55 -8.04 -7.22
CA GLU A 109 10.28 -9.13 -7.86
C GLU A 109 11.81 -8.97 -7.74
N ASN A 110 12.32 -7.74 -7.80
CA ASN A 110 13.74 -7.46 -7.62
C ASN A 110 14.17 -7.73 -6.17
N VAL A 111 13.42 -7.23 -5.19
CA VAL A 111 13.68 -7.47 -3.77
C VAL A 111 13.58 -8.96 -3.44
N GLN A 112 12.59 -9.68 -3.98
CA GLN A 112 12.49 -11.13 -3.81
C GLN A 112 13.71 -11.87 -4.38
N ARG A 113 14.20 -11.46 -5.56
CA ARG A 113 15.45 -12.00 -6.14
C ARG A 113 16.66 -11.73 -5.25
N GLN A 114 16.80 -10.51 -4.74
CA GLN A 114 17.88 -10.16 -3.81
C GLN A 114 17.81 -11.01 -2.54
N LEU A 115 16.62 -11.17 -1.95
CA LEU A 115 16.42 -11.96 -0.75
C LEU A 115 16.77 -13.44 -0.98
N HIS A 116 16.41 -13.99 -2.15
CA HIS A 116 16.81 -15.34 -2.54
C HIS A 116 18.32 -15.49 -2.69
N LEU A 117 19.00 -14.52 -3.31
CA LEU A 117 20.46 -14.49 -3.42
C LEU A 117 21.12 -14.43 -2.04
N THR A 118 20.65 -13.55 -1.15
CA THR A 118 21.17 -13.46 0.22
C THR A 118 20.99 -14.75 1.00
N ARG A 119 19.85 -15.45 0.84
CA ARG A 119 19.63 -16.77 1.44
C ARG A 119 20.61 -17.82 0.93
N LYS A 120 20.89 -17.83 -0.37
CA LYS A 120 21.90 -18.74 -0.96
C LYS A 120 23.30 -18.45 -0.42
N MET A 121 23.71 -17.17 -0.44
CA MET A 121 25.02 -16.75 0.10
C MET A 121 25.15 -17.12 1.58
N SER A 122 24.13 -16.86 2.39
CA SER A 122 24.13 -17.23 3.81
C SER A 122 24.19 -18.74 4.03
N ALA A 123 23.52 -19.54 3.19
CA ALA A 123 23.60 -21.00 3.25
C ALA A 123 24.98 -21.52 2.85
N GLU A 124 25.60 -20.93 1.82
CA GLU A 124 26.97 -21.25 1.41
C GLU A 124 27.98 -20.86 2.49
N GLU A 125 27.87 -19.68 3.08
CA GLU A 125 28.70 -19.25 4.21
C GLU A 125 28.56 -20.18 5.43
N ALA A 126 27.34 -20.61 5.76
CA ALA A 126 27.10 -21.56 6.84
C ALA A 126 27.76 -22.91 6.54
N LYS A 127 27.69 -23.38 5.30
CA LYS A 127 28.35 -24.61 4.86
C LYS A 127 29.87 -24.50 4.95
N LEU A 128 30.45 -23.40 4.47
CA LEU A 128 31.89 -23.14 4.57
C LEU A 128 32.37 -23.12 6.03
N ARG A 129 31.66 -22.41 6.92
CA ARG A 129 31.99 -22.40 8.36
C ARG A 129 31.89 -23.77 9.01
N PHE A 130 30.93 -24.58 8.58
CA PHE A 130 30.80 -25.95 9.08
C PHE A 130 31.96 -26.83 8.61
N GLU A 131 32.36 -26.74 7.35
CA GLU A 131 33.52 -27.46 6.80
C GLU A 131 34.82 -27.02 7.45
N GLU A 132 35.05 -25.71 7.63
CA GLU A 132 36.18 -25.16 8.39
C GLU A 132 36.18 -25.65 9.84
N GLY A 133 34.99 -25.72 10.48
CA GLY A 133 34.82 -26.26 11.82
C GLY A 133 35.22 -27.74 11.90
N ILE A 134 34.84 -28.55 10.92
CA ILE A 134 35.26 -29.95 10.84
C ILE A 134 36.76 -30.06 10.60
N GLU A 135 37.32 -29.34 9.62
CA GLU A 135 38.74 -29.40 9.29
C GLU A 135 39.63 -28.94 10.44
N SER A 136 39.24 -27.89 11.16
CA SER A 136 39.98 -27.42 12.34
C SER A 136 39.97 -28.42 13.51
N GLN A 137 38.96 -29.29 13.60
CA GLN A 137 38.88 -30.33 14.63
C GLN A 137 39.61 -31.62 14.24
N LYS A 138 39.83 -31.91 12.95
CA LYS A 138 40.57 -33.09 12.48
C LYS A 138 41.97 -33.26 13.10
N PRO A 139 42.85 -32.24 13.19
CA PRO A 139 44.17 -32.41 13.79
C PRO A 139 44.08 -32.74 15.28
N LEU A 140 43.14 -32.13 16.01
CA LEU A 140 42.91 -32.43 17.43
C LEU A 140 42.46 -33.87 17.63
N ILE A 141 41.52 -34.35 16.81
CA ILE A 141 41.07 -35.74 16.85
C ILE A 141 42.22 -36.70 16.52
N ARG A 142 43.08 -36.37 15.54
CA ARG A 142 44.28 -37.18 15.22
C ARG A 142 45.26 -37.22 16.39
N GLU A 143 45.52 -36.08 17.02
CA GLU A 143 46.41 -35.98 18.17
C GLU A 143 45.86 -36.78 19.36
N MET A 144 44.56 -36.65 19.65
CA MET A 144 43.91 -37.45 20.70
C MET A 144 44.01 -38.95 20.40
N ARG A 145 43.81 -39.38 19.15
CA ARG A 145 43.97 -40.79 18.75
C ARG A 145 45.41 -41.27 18.95
N GLN A 146 46.40 -40.48 18.56
CA GLN A 146 47.81 -40.83 18.78
C GLN A 146 48.14 -40.93 20.28
N ARG A 147 47.61 -40.02 21.10
CA ARG A 147 47.80 -40.07 22.56
C ARG A 147 47.14 -41.31 23.17
N ILE A 148 45.92 -41.67 22.74
CA ILE A 148 45.24 -42.90 23.17
C ILE A 148 46.09 -44.11 22.80
N GLU A 149 46.60 -44.18 21.56
CA GLU A 149 47.43 -45.29 21.11
C GLU A 149 48.75 -45.42 21.90
N ILE A 150 49.38 -44.29 22.24
CA ILE A 150 50.58 -44.27 23.09
C ILE A 150 50.24 -44.77 24.51
N LEU A 151 49.13 -44.29 25.10
CA LEU A 151 48.69 -44.73 26.43
C LEU A 151 48.31 -46.21 26.46
N GLU A 152 47.70 -46.73 25.40
CA GLU A 152 47.39 -48.16 25.28
C GLU A 152 48.66 -49.02 25.21
N ARG A 153 49.69 -48.57 24.48
CA ARG A 153 50.98 -49.27 24.41
C ARG A 153 51.73 -49.22 25.74
N THR A 154 51.80 -48.05 26.39
CA THR A 154 52.50 -47.92 27.68
C THR A 154 51.77 -48.66 28.81
N ALA A 155 50.44 -48.75 28.77
CA ALA A 155 49.66 -49.58 29.70
C ALA A 155 49.93 -51.08 29.47
N GLN A 156 50.00 -51.54 28.21
CA GLN A 156 50.34 -52.93 27.90
C GLN A 156 51.79 -53.29 28.30
N GLU A 157 52.73 -52.38 28.10
CA GLU A 157 54.13 -52.56 28.53
C GLU A 157 54.29 -52.52 30.05
N GLY A 158 53.58 -51.59 30.72
CA GLY A 158 53.54 -51.49 32.18
C GLY A 158 52.93 -52.72 32.86
N SER A 159 51.94 -53.37 32.25
CA SER A 159 51.40 -54.65 32.74
C SER A 159 52.41 -55.81 32.73
N LYS A 160 53.51 -55.68 31.97
CA LYS A 160 54.63 -56.64 31.94
C LYS A 160 55.78 -56.25 32.89
N GLN A 161 55.75 -55.04 33.44
CA GLN A 161 56.78 -54.46 34.32
C GLN A 161 56.21 -54.06 35.69
N GLU A 162 55.34 -54.89 36.27
CA GLU A 162 54.95 -54.78 37.67
C GLU A 162 56.14 -55.13 38.60
N ALA A 163 57.06 -54.18 38.81
CA ALA A 163 58.02 -54.25 39.92
C ALA A 163 58.62 -52.90 40.40
N ASP A 164 58.68 -51.84 39.59
CA ASP A 164 59.45 -50.64 39.98
C ASP A 164 58.59 -49.37 40.14
N GLY A 165 58.45 -48.89 41.39
CA GLY A 165 57.69 -47.68 41.75
C GLY A 165 58.16 -46.39 41.08
N GLU A 166 59.36 -46.37 40.50
CA GLU A 166 59.86 -45.24 39.70
C GLU A 166 59.10 -45.05 38.37
N PHE A 167 58.62 -46.14 37.76
CA PHE A 167 57.84 -46.06 36.52
C PHE A 167 56.48 -45.41 36.79
N ALA A 168 55.80 -45.82 37.86
CA ALA A 168 54.54 -45.22 38.28
C ALA A 168 54.68 -43.72 38.56
N GLN A 169 55.81 -43.29 39.14
CA GLN A 169 56.06 -41.88 39.44
C GLN A 169 56.34 -41.06 38.17
N ARG A 170 57.06 -41.60 37.18
CA ARG A 170 57.24 -40.93 35.86
C ARG A 170 55.94 -40.81 35.09
N VAL A 171 55.11 -41.87 35.09
CA VAL A 171 53.79 -41.85 34.45
C VAL A 171 52.87 -40.81 35.12
N LEU A 172 52.86 -40.72 36.45
CA LEU A 172 52.10 -39.69 37.16
C LEU A 172 52.59 -38.27 36.85
N GLN A 173 53.90 -38.08 36.68
CA GLN A 173 54.48 -36.77 36.37
C GLN A 173 54.19 -36.34 34.92
N GLU A 174 54.25 -37.28 33.97
CA GLU A 174 53.81 -37.10 32.58
C GLU A 174 52.31 -36.79 32.50
N LEU A 175 51.48 -37.54 33.23
CA LEU A 175 50.04 -37.28 33.32
C LEU A 175 49.75 -35.90 33.93
N ALA A 176 50.48 -35.47 34.96
CA ALA A 176 50.31 -34.14 35.55
C ALA A 176 50.67 -33.01 34.58
N LYS A 177 51.79 -33.14 33.85
CA LYS A 177 52.17 -32.20 32.79
C LYS A 177 51.17 -32.18 31.65
N MET A 178 50.65 -33.35 31.27
CA MET A 178 49.64 -33.46 30.22
C MET A 178 48.33 -32.80 30.66
N ASN A 179 47.94 -32.99 31.92
CA ASN A 179 46.72 -32.39 32.46
C ASN A 179 46.85 -30.85 32.56
N SER A 180 48.02 -30.33 32.96
CA SER A 180 48.25 -28.87 32.97
C SER A 180 48.24 -28.27 31.57
N ALA A 181 48.81 -28.95 30.57
CA ALA A 181 48.79 -28.50 29.18
C ALA A 181 47.36 -28.53 28.59
N ILE A 182 46.57 -29.55 28.92
CA ILE A 182 45.16 -29.64 28.52
C ILE A 182 44.35 -28.51 29.18
N GLN A 183 44.57 -28.23 30.47
CA GLN A 183 43.90 -27.15 31.18
C GLN A 183 44.23 -25.79 30.56
N SER A 184 45.51 -25.48 30.32
CA SER A 184 45.94 -24.23 29.70
C SER A 184 45.34 -24.03 28.30
N ASN A 185 45.32 -25.08 27.47
CA ASN A 185 44.74 -25.02 26.12
C ASN A 185 43.20 -24.91 26.15
N MET A 186 42.54 -25.52 27.15
CA MET A 186 41.11 -25.30 27.37
C MET A 186 40.83 -23.86 27.80
N GLU A 187 41.65 -23.28 28.67
CA GLU A 187 41.47 -21.93 29.20
C GLU A 187 41.62 -20.86 28.11
N GLU A 188 42.62 -21.00 27.23
CA GLU A 188 42.76 -20.14 26.03
C GLU A 188 41.55 -20.25 25.09
N LYS A 189 41.03 -21.47 24.87
CA LYS A 189 39.83 -21.67 24.04
C LYS A 189 38.57 -21.11 24.69
N PHE A 190 38.43 -21.22 26.01
CA PHE A 190 37.32 -20.62 26.74
C PHE A 190 37.37 -19.08 26.68
N GLN A 191 38.55 -18.48 26.77
CA GLN A 191 38.72 -17.04 26.57
C GLN A 191 38.35 -16.63 25.15
N PHE A 192 38.81 -17.36 24.14
CA PHE A 192 38.47 -17.09 22.74
C PHE A 192 36.97 -17.23 22.45
N ILE A 193 36.33 -18.27 22.98
CA ILE A 193 34.87 -18.46 22.86
C ILE A 193 34.13 -17.35 23.62
N GLY A 194 34.60 -16.98 24.81
CA GLY A 194 34.04 -15.89 25.61
C GLY A 194 34.05 -14.55 24.87
N GLU A 195 35.18 -14.17 24.27
CA GLU A 195 35.27 -12.97 23.43
C GLU A 195 34.33 -13.03 22.22
N LYS A 196 34.26 -14.19 21.55
CA LYS A 196 33.43 -14.36 20.36
C LYS A 196 31.93 -14.31 20.68
N VAL A 197 31.53 -14.90 21.82
CA VAL A 197 30.15 -14.84 22.33
C VAL A 197 29.80 -13.42 22.76
N SER A 198 30.70 -12.70 23.43
CA SER A 198 30.47 -11.29 23.79
C SER A 198 30.24 -10.43 22.56
N LYS A 199 31.10 -10.54 21.53
CA LYS A 199 30.92 -9.81 20.27
C LYS A 199 29.60 -10.15 19.57
N HIS A 200 29.19 -11.43 19.60
CA HIS A 200 27.91 -11.84 19.04
C HIS A 200 26.72 -11.29 19.81
N LEU A 201 26.80 -11.25 21.14
CA LEU A 201 25.75 -10.72 22.01
C LEU A 201 25.58 -9.21 21.78
N ASP A 202 26.67 -8.46 21.69
CA ASP A 202 26.64 -7.02 21.37
C ASP A 202 26.01 -6.78 20.00
N GLN A 203 26.40 -7.57 19.00
CA GLN A 203 25.84 -7.48 17.65
C GLN A 203 24.35 -7.87 17.59
N GLU A 204 23.91 -8.81 18.42
CA GLU A 204 22.52 -9.20 18.53
C GLU A 204 21.68 -8.13 19.26
N GLN A 205 22.23 -7.50 20.29
CA GLN A 205 21.61 -6.35 20.95
C GLN A 205 21.44 -5.17 19.98
N GLU A 206 22.46 -4.85 19.18
CA GLU A 206 22.35 -3.81 18.14
C GLU A 206 21.26 -4.14 17.11
N ARG A 207 21.17 -5.40 16.67
CA ARG A 207 20.11 -5.86 15.76
C ARG A 207 18.72 -5.74 16.39
N ASN A 208 18.58 -6.09 17.65
CA ASN A 208 17.30 -5.96 18.37
C ASN A 208 16.88 -4.50 18.54
N VAL A 209 17.82 -3.60 18.85
CA VAL A 209 17.56 -2.15 18.90
C VAL A 209 17.16 -1.61 17.52
N ALA A 210 17.85 -2.02 16.45
CA ALA A 210 17.50 -1.63 15.08
C ALA A 210 16.11 -2.17 14.67
N GLN A 211 15.76 -3.40 15.05
CA GLN A 211 14.44 -3.96 14.81
C GLN A 211 13.33 -3.23 15.58
N GLN A 212 13.56 -2.88 16.84
CA GLN A 212 12.62 -2.08 17.64
C GLN A 212 12.40 -0.70 17.01
N GLN A 213 13.47 -0.02 16.60
CA GLN A 213 13.37 1.27 15.91
C GLN A 213 12.61 1.14 14.58
N GLY A 214 12.84 0.06 13.83
CA GLY A 214 12.09 -0.23 12.60
C GLY A 214 10.60 -0.50 12.86
N ALA A 215 10.25 -1.20 13.94
CA ALA A 215 8.87 -1.45 14.34
C ALA A 215 8.16 -0.17 14.77
N ASP A 216 8.84 0.70 15.52
CA ASP A 216 8.29 2.00 15.93
C ASP A 216 8.07 2.94 14.74
N LEU A 217 8.97 2.96 13.76
CA LEU A 217 8.78 3.70 12.51
C LEU A 217 7.58 3.18 11.71
N ARG A 218 7.40 1.85 11.64
CA ARG A 218 6.23 1.24 10.98
C ARG A 218 4.92 1.63 11.67
N ARG A 219 4.87 1.57 13.02
CA ARG A 219 3.69 2.03 13.77
C ARG A 219 3.37 3.49 13.51
N ARG A 220 4.38 4.37 13.48
CA ARG A 220 4.18 5.79 13.17
C ARG A 220 3.68 6.02 11.74
N LEU A 221 4.17 5.25 10.77
CA LEU A 221 3.68 5.32 9.40
C LEU A 221 2.23 4.84 9.28
N GLU A 222 1.87 3.78 10.01
CA GLU A 222 0.49 3.29 10.08
C GLU A 222 -0.45 4.29 10.77
N GLU A 223 -0.01 4.92 11.86
CA GLU A 223 -0.75 6.02 12.51
C GLU A 223 -0.91 7.23 11.59
N MET A 224 0.10 7.56 10.78
CA MET A 224 0.02 8.64 9.80
C MET A 224 -0.97 8.30 8.69
N GLY A 225 -0.92 7.08 8.14
CA GLY A 225 -1.90 6.61 7.15
C GLY A 225 -3.33 6.65 7.68
N GLN A 226 -3.56 6.22 8.93
CA GLN A 226 -4.88 6.33 9.56
C GLN A 226 -5.34 7.78 9.75
N LYS A 227 -4.41 8.72 10.00
CA LYS A 227 -4.74 10.16 10.07
C LYS A 227 -5.09 10.69 8.70
N ASP A 228 -4.35 10.32 7.66
CA ASP A 228 -4.63 10.72 6.28
C ASP A 228 -5.99 10.20 5.82
N ASP A 229 -6.33 8.95 6.12
CA ASP A 229 -7.65 8.37 5.84
C ASP A 229 -8.78 9.13 6.56
N ARG A 230 -8.55 9.56 7.81
CA ARG A 230 -9.52 10.39 8.55
C ARG A 230 -9.67 11.78 7.94
N ILE A 231 -8.57 12.38 7.48
CA ILE A 231 -8.59 13.68 6.80
C ILE A 231 -9.34 13.55 5.47
N ALA A 232 -9.06 12.51 4.68
CA ALA A 232 -9.76 12.22 3.43
C ALA A 232 -11.26 12.04 3.67
N GLY A 233 -11.66 11.25 4.67
CA GLY A 233 -13.07 11.07 5.03
C GLY A 233 -13.75 12.36 5.51
N ARG A 234 -13.03 13.24 6.21
CA ARG A 234 -13.55 14.59 6.57
C ARG A 234 -13.74 15.46 5.35
N ILE A 235 -12.78 15.48 4.42
CA ILE A 235 -12.88 16.21 3.16
C ILE A 235 -14.08 15.71 2.36
N GLU A 236 -14.25 14.39 2.23
CA GLU A 236 -15.40 13.80 1.56
C GLU A 236 -16.72 14.21 2.24
N SER A 237 -16.79 14.20 3.57
CA SER A 237 -17.97 14.66 4.31
C SER A 237 -18.27 16.16 4.12
N LEU A 238 -17.24 16.99 3.98
CA LEU A 238 -17.38 18.42 3.68
C LEU A 238 -17.93 18.61 2.27
N PHE A 239 -17.37 17.91 1.28
CA PHE A 239 -17.88 17.91 -0.09
C PHE A 239 -19.34 17.44 -0.16
N GLN A 240 -19.69 16.37 0.56
CA GLN A 240 -21.07 15.87 0.63
C GLN A 240 -22.02 16.93 1.21
N ARG A 241 -21.64 17.57 2.34
CA ARG A 241 -22.45 18.63 2.97
C ARG A 241 -22.59 19.86 2.09
N MET A 242 -21.52 20.29 1.44
CA MET A 242 -21.56 21.40 0.48
C MET A 242 -22.48 21.06 -0.69
N SER A 243 -22.37 19.85 -1.25
CA SER A 243 -23.21 19.36 -2.34
C SER A 243 -24.69 19.28 -1.95
N ASP A 244 -24.99 18.74 -0.76
CA ASP A 244 -26.35 18.68 -0.22
C ASP A 244 -26.93 20.07 0.04
N THR A 245 -26.12 21.00 0.53
CA THR A 245 -26.54 22.38 0.79
C THR A 245 -26.79 23.13 -0.51
N LEU A 246 -25.93 22.94 -1.52
CA LEU A 246 -26.14 23.42 -2.88
C LEU A 246 -27.41 22.83 -3.50
N ALA A 247 -27.61 21.51 -3.41
CA ALA A 247 -28.78 20.82 -3.94
C ALA A 247 -30.09 21.32 -3.29
N ARG A 248 -30.10 21.48 -1.95
CA ARG A 248 -31.26 22.04 -1.23
C ARG A 248 -31.52 23.50 -1.58
N LYS A 249 -30.48 24.32 -1.74
CA LYS A 249 -30.64 25.73 -2.15
C LYS A 249 -31.14 25.84 -3.60
N ILE A 250 -30.65 25.00 -4.51
CA ILE A 250 -31.15 24.91 -5.89
C ILE A 250 -32.63 24.46 -5.90
N GLN A 251 -32.99 23.43 -5.12
CA GLN A 251 -34.38 23.00 -4.98
C GLN A 251 -35.26 24.09 -4.34
N GLY A 252 -34.76 24.81 -3.32
CA GLY A 252 -35.48 25.92 -2.69
C GLY A 252 -35.73 27.09 -3.63
N ILE A 253 -34.76 27.42 -4.48
CA ILE A 253 -34.89 28.41 -5.56
C ILE A 253 -35.91 27.93 -6.60
N SER A 254 -35.87 26.65 -6.97
CA SER A 254 -36.83 26.02 -7.90
C SER A 254 -38.27 26.00 -7.36
N LEU A 255 -38.46 25.66 -6.09
CA LEU A 255 -39.79 25.64 -5.44
C LEU A 255 -40.36 27.06 -5.24
N ARG A 256 -39.50 28.05 -4.93
CA ARG A 256 -39.93 29.45 -4.81
C ARG A 256 -40.30 30.07 -6.17
N ALA A 257 -39.64 29.64 -7.25
CA ALA A 257 -39.97 30.02 -8.62
C ALA A 257 -41.31 29.41 -9.11
N MET A 258 -41.76 28.29 -8.53
CA MET A 258 -43.05 27.68 -8.88
C MET A 258 -44.23 28.19 -8.03
N ALA A 259 -43.98 28.72 -6.83
CA ALA A 259 -45.03 29.26 -5.95
C ALA A 259 -45.39 30.73 -6.24
N SER A 260 -44.52 31.49 -6.92
CA SER A 260 -44.78 32.85 -7.37
C SER A 260 -45.25 32.84 -8.82
N GLY A 261 -46.55 32.61 -9.03
CA GLY A 261 -47.18 32.99 -10.29
C GLY A 261 -46.98 34.48 -10.53
N ASP A 262 -46.56 34.82 -11.74
CA ASP A 262 -46.25 36.16 -12.26
C ASP A 262 -44.88 36.78 -11.93
N ASN A 263 -44.33 37.31 -13.02
CA ASN A 263 -43.17 38.19 -13.21
C ASN A 263 -41.78 37.54 -13.23
N ALA A 264 -41.31 37.38 -14.47
CA ALA A 264 -39.92 37.25 -14.86
C ALA A 264 -39.09 38.45 -14.38
N TYR A 265 -38.59 38.38 -13.15
CA TYR A 265 -37.41 39.13 -12.75
C TYR A 265 -36.19 38.24 -12.96
N ASP A 266 -35.21 38.75 -13.71
CA ASP A 266 -33.90 38.16 -13.96
C ASP A 266 -33.14 38.01 -12.63
N TYR A 267 -33.38 36.91 -11.93
CA TYR A 267 -32.78 36.60 -10.63
C TYR A 267 -31.44 35.88 -10.84
N ARG A 268 -30.45 36.63 -11.31
CA ARG A 268 -29.06 36.29 -11.02
C ARG A 268 -28.82 36.67 -9.55
N LEU A 269 -28.36 35.73 -8.72
CA LEU A 269 -27.70 36.14 -7.47
C LEU A 269 -26.65 37.17 -7.86
N SER A 270 -26.69 38.37 -7.30
CA SER A 270 -25.66 39.36 -7.62
C SER A 270 -24.31 38.77 -7.22
N ASP A 271 -23.28 38.95 -8.03
CA ASP A 271 -21.93 38.45 -7.73
C ASP A 271 -21.49 38.87 -6.31
N ALA A 272 -21.96 40.03 -5.82
CA ALA A 272 -21.75 40.49 -4.45
C ALA A 272 -22.35 39.56 -3.37
N THR A 273 -23.50 38.93 -3.61
CA THR A 273 -24.07 37.94 -2.67
C THR A 273 -23.37 36.60 -2.72
N LEU A 274 -22.85 36.17 -3.87
CA LEU A 274 -22.01 34.97 -3.99
C LEU A 274 -20.65 35.19 -3.32
N ASP A 275 -20.03 36.35 -3.54
CA ASP A 275 -18.76 36.72 -2.90
C ASP A 275 -18.87 36.84 -1.39
N ALA A 276 -19.97 37.39 -0.87
CA ALA A 276 -20.20 37.48 0.57
C ALA A 276 -20.36 36.10 1.23
N LEU A 277 -21.10 35.19 0.57
CA LEU A 277 -21.30 33.81 1.04
C LEU A 277 -20.02 32.97 0.96
N LEU A 278 -19.24 33.13 -0.11
CA LEU A 278 -17.95 32.45 -0.27
C LEU A 278 -16.94 32.96 0.76
N LYS A 279 -16.88 34.27 1.03
CA LYS A 279 -16.00 34.83 2.06
C LYS A 279 -16.34 34.34 3.46
N GLU A 280 -17.61 34.33 3.84
CA GLU A 280 -18.02 33.95 5.20
C GLU A 280 -17.74 32.47 5.49
N GLU A 281 -17.97 31.58 4.51
CA GLU A 281 -17.62 30.15 4.66
C GLU A 281 -16.11 29.88 4.49
N LEU A 282 -15.40 30.62 3.65
CA LEU A 282 -13.94 30.49 3.55
C LEU A 282 -13.23 30.98 4.81
N ASP A 283 -13.63 32.13 5.38
CA ASP A 283 -13.01 32.70 6.59
C ASP A 283 -13.28 31.81 7.82
N SER A 284 -14.49 31.25 7.96
CA SER A 284 -14.80 30.30 9.04
C SER A 284 -14.00 29.00 8.93
N ASN A 285 -13.72 28.54 7.71
CA ASN A 285 -12.93 27.33 7.48
C ASN A 285 -11.42 27.61 7.61
N LEU A 286 -10.96 28.80 7.23
CA LEU A 286 -9.56 29.23 7.41
C LEU A 286 -9.20 29.33 8.90
N GLN A 287 -10.08 29.88 9.73
CA GLN A 287 -9.87 29.94 11.18
C GLN A 287 -9.81 28.54 11.82
N ALA A 288 -10.59 27.57 11.31
CA ALA A 288 -10.54 26.19 11.79
C ALA A 288 -9.21 25.49 11.41
N ILE A 289 -8.66 25.79 10.23
CA ILE A 289 -7.38 25.26 9.76
C ILE A 289 -6.21 25.91 10.51
N GLU A 290 -6.22 27.24 10.70
CA GLU A 290 -5.18 27.95 11.45
C GLU A 290 -5.12 27.53 12.92
N ALA A 291 -6.27 27.21 13.54
CA ALA A 291 -6.30 26.68 14.90
C ALA A 291 -5.65 25.28 15.02
N GLU A 292 -5.78 24.42 14.00
CA GLU A 292 -5.12 23.11 13.95
C GLU A 292 -3.63 23.22 13.56
N GLU A 293 -3.22 24.20 12.73
CA GLU A 293 -1.79 24.47 12.46
C GLU A 293 -1.02 24.91 13.71
N VAL A 294 -1.66 25.67 14.61
CA VAL A 294 -1.07 26.03 15.92
C VAL A 294 -0.87 24.79 16.81
N GLU A 295 -1.71 23.75 16.70
CA GLU A 295 -1.46 22.46 17.35
C GLU A 295 -0.34 21.67 16.65
N ALA A 296 -0.26 21.69 15.32
CA ALA A 296 0.84 21.09 14.57
C ALA A 296 2.19 21.76 14.88
N ALA A 297 2.22 23.07 15.11
CA ALA A 297 3.40 23.80 15.54
C ALA A 297 3.88 23.38 16.94
N LYS A 298 2.96 23.09 17.88
CA LYS A 298 3.29 22.51 19.19
C LYS A 298 3.88 21.09 19.08
N VAL A 299 3.44 20.32 18.08
CA VAL A 299 4.05 19.02 17.74
C VAL A 299 5.47 19.20 17.18
N GLY A 300 5.72 20.23 16.38
CA GLY A 300 7.07 20.62 15.94
C GLY A 300 7.99 20.98 17.11
N GLU A 301 7.50 21.80 18.04
CA GLU A 301 8.26 22.22 19.23
C GLU A 301 8.63 21.05 20.16
N SER A 302 7.74 20.06 20.26
CA SER A 302 7.98 18.83 21.04
C SER A 302 8.93 17.86 20.32
N LEU A 303 8.94 17.82 18.98
CA LEU A 303 9.94 17.11 18.18
C LEU A 303 11.33 17.74 18.29
N ASP A 304 11.42 19.08 18.32
CA ASP A 304 12.69 19.77 18.52
C ASP A 304 13.25 19.58 19.93
N LYS A 305 12.39 19.56 20.96
CA LYS A 305 12.78 19.16 22.33
C LYS A 305 13.30 17.72 22.38
N LEU A 306 12.66 16.77 21.67
CA LEU A 306 13.16 15.39 21.54
C LEU A 306 14.50 15.32 20.81
N ARG A 307 14.71 16.13 19.77
CA ARG A 307 15.97 16.20 19.03
C ARG A 307 17.10 16.81 19.87
N ALA A 308 16.80 17.78 20.72
CA ALA A 308 17.74 18.36 21.68
C ALA A 308 18.14 17.36 22.77
N LEU A 309 17.19 16.58 23.31
CA LEU A 309 17.47 15.48 24.26
C LEU A 309 18.32 14.37 23.64
N ARG A 310 18.11 14.05 22.36
CA ARG A 310 18.96 13.10 21.62
C ARG A 310 20.38 13.62 21.41
N LYS A 311 20.56 14.93 21.21
CA LYS A 311 21.90 15.54 21.10
C LYS A 311 22.63 15.65 22.44
N SER A 312 21.93 15.82 23.56
CA SER A 312 22.56 15.89 24.88
C SER A 312 23.01 14.51 25.38
N THR A 313 22.22 13.46 25.12
CA THR A 313 22.57 12.07 25.45
C THR A 313 23.73 11.51 24.63
N GLY A 314 23.95 12.01 23.41
CA GLY A 314 25.11 11.66 22.58
C GLY A 314 26.45 12.30 22.99
N LYS A 315 26.44 13.35 23.84
CA LYS A 315 27.68 14.02 24.29
C LYS A 315 28.27 13.44 25.58
N THR A 316 27.55 12.61 26.32
CA THR A 316 28.01 12.09 27.62
C THR A 316 28.88 10.82 27.49
N GLN A 317 29.06 10.26 26.29
CA GLN A 317 29.87 9.06 26.03
C GLN A 317 31.24 9.31 25.35
N GLN A 318 31.67 10.57 25.17
CA GLN A 318 33.01 10.88 24.64
C GLN A 318 33.95 11.54 25.68
N GLY A 319 33.64 11.43 26.96
CA GLY A 319 34.41 12.03 28.04
C GLY A 319 34.54 11.14 29.26
N LYS A 320 34.94 9.88 29.08
CA LYS A 320 35.61 9.05 30.07
C LYS A 320 36.52 8.07 29.35
#